data_AF-A0A3B1AY64-F1
#
_entry.id   AF-A0A3B1AY64-F1
#
_cell.length_a   1.000
_cell.length_b   1.000
_cell.length_c   1.000
_cell.angle_alpha   90.00
_cell.angle_beta   90.00
_cell.angle_gamma   90.00
#
_symmetry.space_group_name_H-M   'P 1'
#
loop_
_entity.id
_entity.type
_entity.pdbx_description
1 polymer ?
#
loop_
_entity_poly.entity_id
_entity_poly.type
_entity_poly.pdbx_seq_one_letter_code
_entity_poly.pdbx_strand_id
1 'polypeptide(L)' 'MSDKVILLVEDNPDDEALTLRALKKNNILNEVVVAHDGEEALEYL' A
#
# COMPACT_ATOMS: atom_id res chain seq x y z
N MET A 1 8.48 13.43 14.04
CA MET A 1 8.59 13.11 12.61
C MET A 1 7.28 12.46 12.24
N SER A 2 6.55 13.00 11.27
CA SER A 2 5.30 12.37 10.84
C SER A 2 5.67 11.06 10.14
N ASP A 3 5.20 9.94 10.68
CA ASP A 3 5.31 8.66 10.01
C ASP A 3 4.60 8.78 8.66
N LYS A 4 5.35 8.65 7.56
CA LYS A 4 4.80 8.74 6.21
C LYS A 4 4.07 7.43 5.92
N VAL A 5 2.84 7.50 5.43
CA VAL A 5 2.07 6.34 5.00
C VAL A 5 2.29 6.11 3.50
N ILE A 6 2.31 4.85 3.09
CA ILE A 6 2.28 4.43 1.68
C ILE A 6 0.85 4.01 1.36
N LEU A 7 0.21 4.70 0.42
CA LEU A 7 -1.05 4.25 -0.17
C LEU A 7 -0.72 3.37 -1.38
N LEU A 8 -1.07 2.09 -1.30
CA LEU A 8 -0.99 1.13 -2.40
C LEU A 8 -2.38 1.00 -3.03
N VAL A 9 -2.50 1.25 -4.33
CA VAL A 9 -3.74 1.06 -5.08
C VAL A 9 -3.56 -0.16 -5.97
N GLU A 10 -4.27 -1.25 -5.65
CA GLU A 10 -4.11 -2.55 -6.31
C GLU A 10 -5.40 -3.37 -6.19
N ASP A 11 -5.99 -3.73 -7.34
CA ASP A 11 -7.23 -4.50 -7.43
C ASP A 11 -6.98 -6.01 -7.52
N ASN A 12 -5.74 -6.41 -7.82
CA ASN A 12 -5.34 -7.80 -7.90
C ASN A 12 -4.69 -8.30 -6.58
N PRO A 13 -5.26 -9.33 -5.92
CA PRO A 13 -4.76 -9.82 -4.64
C PRO A 13 -3.37 -10.48 -4.72
N ASP A 14 -2.99 -11.04 -5.87
CA ASP A 14 -1.65 -11.60 -6.07
C ASP A 14 -0.60 -10.49 -6.17
N ASP A 15 -0.90 -9.41 -6.90
CA ASP A 15 0.00 -8.26 -7.05
C ASP A 15 0.12 -7.46 -5.74
N GLU A 16 -0.97 -7.35 -4.97
CA GLU A 16 -0.94 -6.77 -3.62
C GLU A 16 0.02 -7.55 -2.73
N ALA A 17 -0.11 -8.88 -2.66
CA ALA A 17 0.73 -9.73 -1.84
C ALA A 17 2.21 -9.67 -2.26
N LEU A 18 2.48 -9.63 -3.57
CA LEU A 18 3.83 -9.46 -4.11
C LEU A 18 4.43 -8.11 -3.73
N THR A 19 3.65 -7.03 -3.84
CA THR A 19 4.08 -5.68 -3.49
C THR A 19 4.34 -5.54 -1.99
N LEU A 20 3.42 -5.99 -1.13
CA LEU A 20 3.60 -6.00 0.33
C LEU A 20 4.84 -6.81 0.74
N ARG A 21 5.06 -7.97 0.11
CA ARG A 21 6.26 -8.78 0.32
C ARG A 21 7.53 -8.02 -0.08
N ALA A 22 7.52 -7.31 -1.20
CA ALA A 22 8.66 -6.52 -1.66
C ALA A 22 9.00 -5.37 -0.72
N LEU A 23 7.98 -4.63 -0.24
CA LEU A 23 8.15 -3.55 0.75
C LEU A 23 8.78 -4.09 2.04
N LYS A 24 8.23 -5.20 2.55
CA LYS A 24 8.74 -5.88 3.75
C LYS A 24 10.18 -6.38 3.59
N LYS A 25 10.51 -6.97 2.43
CA LYS A 25 11.86 -7.49 2.13
C LYS A 25 12.91 -6.39 2.05
N ASN A 26 12.53 -5.17 1.69
CA ASN A 26 13.42 -4.01 1.60
C ASN A 26 13.44 -3.16 2.87
N ASN A 27 12.90 -3.67 3.99
CA ASN A 27 12.86 -2.95 5.27
C ASN A 27 12.17 -1.58 5.18
N ILE A 28 11.15 -1.45 4.32
CA ILE A 28 10.28 -0.27 4.30
C ILE A 28 9.28 -0.46 5.46
N LEU A 29 9.46 0.33 6.52
CA LEU A 29 8.72 0.23 7.78
C LEU A 29 7.50 1.17 7.85
N ASN A 30 7.25 1.91 6.78
CA ASN A 30 6.07 2.76 6.66
C ASN A 30 4.81 1.92 6.76
N GLU A 31 3.77 2.48 7.39
CA GLU A 31 2.43 1.91 7.29
C GLU A 31 2.02 1.86 5.82
N VAL A 32 1.44 0.74 5.41
CA VAL A 32 0.92 0.55 4.05
C VAL A 32 -0.58 0.40 4.18
N VAL A 33 -1.31 1.31 3.55
CA VAL A 33 -2.76 1.23 3.38
C VAL A 33 -3.03 0.77 1.97
N VAL A 34 -3.91 -0.22 1.81
CA VAL A 34 -4.30 -0.76 0.51
C VAL A 34 -5.68 -0.24 0.16
N ALA A 35 -5.81 0.28 -1.06
CA ALA A 35 -7.08 0.58 -1.71
C ALA A 35 -7.22 -0.36 -2.92
N HIS A 36 -8.40 -0.95 -3.10
CA HIS A 36 -8.65 -1.93 -4.16
C HIS A 36 -9.16 -1.30 -5.46
N ASP A 37 -9.43 -0.01 -5.47
CA ASP A 37 -9.75 0.75 -6.67
C ASP A 37 -9.38 2.24 -6.51
N GLY A 38 -9.67 3.00 -7.57
CA GLY A 38 -9.41 4.44 -7.57
C GLY A 38 -10.37 5.25 -6.70
N GLU A 39 -11.57 4.75 -6.41
CA GLU A 39 -12.54 5.43 -5.56
C GLU A 39 -12.10 5.33 -4.09
N GLU A 40 -11.79 4.13 -3.60
CA GLU A 40 -11.20 3.89 -2.30
C GLU A 40 -9.89 4.67 -2.10
N ALA A 41 -9.06 4.77 -3.16
CA ALA A 41 -7.83 5.53 -3.11
C ALA A 41 -8.06 7.04 -2.95
N LEU A 42 -9.11 7.58 -3.59
CA LEU A 42 -9.50 8.98 -3.46
C LEU A 42 -10.14 9.29 -2.11
N GLU A 43 -10.89 8.34 -1.53
CA GLU A 43 -11.47 8.49 -0.19
C GLU A 43 -10.39 8.58 0.91
N TYR A 44 -9.20 8.02 0.67
CA TYR A 44 -8.09 8.05 1.61
C TYR A 44 -7.30 9.38 1.64
N LEU A 45 -7.37 10.19 0.58
CA LEU A 45 -6.59 11.44 0.42
C LEU A 45 -7.22 12.67 1.10
#